data_AF-A0A2Z4MKM0-F1
#
_entry.id   AF-A0A2Z4MKM0-F1
#
_cell.length_a   1.000
_cell.length_b   1.000
_cell.length_c   1.000
_cell.angle_alpha   90.00
_cell.angle_beta   90.00
_cell.angle_gamma   90.00
#
_symmetry.space_group_name_H-M   'P 1'
#
loop_
_entity.id
_entity.type
_entity.pdbx_description
1 polymer ?
#
loop_
_entity_poly.entity_id
_entity_poly.type
_entity_poly.pdbx_seq_one_letter_code
_entity_poly.pdbx_strand_id
1 'polypeptide(L)'
;MDNQLEEKYMMIGKWSIDVMYGPGAQEDIEIVFLPDGTGWIAFFHYELCELETFRWRNNEDGSIRISGEIYQAIGESQEKSNLEINELFYTVKLENTPSSEEMKVITFSKPIWCNEQKFGLLTDNIENEKLPSYKNEAESIKQLIQFLHLDTPEILQNDAIEKLKHASEEYLDMLIQPFDKSYWDNAAVVLSSIEHQRLKGHIPSLLMWLQDMNWPGAEVIAKILVEMREMVIPHLRPVLFGNDELWIYWILIRLVKHWPTELILELKDELIILSNRQSEEEIDVIASEILIQHRLL
;
A
#
# COMPACT_ATOMS: atom_id res chain seq x y z
N MET A 1 -1.67 -42.28 29.66
CA MET A 1 -1.39 -42.35 28.21
C MET A 1 -2.07 -41.19 27.47
N ASP A 2 -3.15 -40.62 28.02
CA ASP A 2 -3.83 -39.44 27.44
C ASP A 2 -3.09 -38.09 27.62
N ASN A 3 -2.48 -37.79 28.79
CA ASN A 3 -1.79 -36.50 28.98
C ASN A 3 -0.60 -36.24 28.04
N GLN A 4 0.13 -37.28 27.61
CA GLN A 4 1.27 -37.10 26.69
C GLN A 4 0.84 -36.88 25.23
N LEU A 5 -0.37 -37.32 24.86
CA LEU A 5 -0.96 -37.04 23.56
C LEU A 5 -1.58 -35.63 23.53
N GLU A 6 -2.14 -35.15 24.64
CA GLU A 6 -2.64 -33.78 24.77
C GLU A 6 -1.50 -32.75 24.75
N GLU A 7 -0.38 -32.97 25.46
CA GLU A 7 0.78 -32.07 25.42
C GLU A 7 1.40 -31.97 24.01
N LYS A 8 1.36 -33.06 23.24
CA LYS A 8 2.01 -33.19 21.92
C LYS A 8 1.42 -32.27 20.83
N TYR A 9 0.25 -31.71 21.07
CA TYR A 9 -0.45 -30.81 20.14
C TYR A 9 -0.75 -29.43 20.74
N MET A 10 -0.23 -29.12 21.93
CA MET A 10 -0.46 -27.81 22.55
C MET A 10 0.16 -26.64 21.77
N MET A 11 1.13 -26.90 20.90
CA MET A 11 1.72 -25.88 20.04
C MET A 11 0.90 -25.59 18.78
N ILE A 12 -0.10 -26.42 18.45
CA ILE A 12 -0.98 -26.15 17.31
C ILE A 12 -1.75 -24.86 17.58
N GLY A 13 -1.65 -23.92 16.66
CA GLY A 13 -2.20 -22.59 16.81
C GLY A 13 -1.34 -21.55 16.12
N LYS A 14 -1.81 -20.31 16.19
CA LYS A 14 -1.11 -19.11 15.75
C LYS A 14 -0.61 -18.34 16.96
N TRP A 15 0.67 -18.04 16.96
CA TRP A 15 1.38 -17.39 18.06
C TRP A 15 2.06 -16.13 17.56
N SER A 16 2.03 -15.06 18.36
CA SER A 16 2.52 -13.72 18.00
C SER A 16 3.38 -13.17 19.14
N ILE A 17 4.34 -12.30 18.80
CA ILE A 17 5.11 -11.56 19.80
C ILE A 17 4.30 -10.34 20.24
N ASP A 18 3.76 -9.57 19.29
CA ASP A 18 3.01 -8.33 19.53
C ASP A 18 1.85 -8.53 20.52
N VAL A 19 1.13 -9.67 20.41
CA VAL A 19 0.01 -9.97 21.30
C VAL A 19 0.43 -10.00 22.78
N MET A 20 1.70 -10.28 23.11
CA MET A 20 2.19 -10.25 24.50
C MET A 20 2.40 -8.84 25.03
N TYR A 21 2.66 -7.84 24.17
CA TYR A 21 3.07 -6.49 24.57
C TYR A 21 1.96 -5.44 24.41
N GLY A 22 0.93 -5.72 23.60
CA GLY A 22 -0.22 -4.84 23.39
C GLY A 22 -0.11 -4.03 22.09
N PRO A 23 -1.21 -3.40 21.62
CA PRO A 23 -1.27 -2.79 20.30
C PRO A 23 -0.25 -1.66 20.15
N GLY A 24 0.50 -1.67 19.04
CA GLY A 24 1.38 -0.56 18.64
C GLY A 24 2.85 -0.92 18.45
N ALA A 25 3.25 -2.19 18.41
CA ALA A 25 4.59 -2.54 17.95
C ALA A 25 4.75 -2.21 16.46
N GLN A 26 5.93 -1.70 16.09
CA GLN A 26 6.31 -1.48 14.69
C GLN A 26 6.68 -2.79 13.97
N GLU A 27 6.75 -3.89 14.73
CA GLU A 27 7.21 -5.20 14.32
C GLU A 27 6.38 -6.31 14.98
N ASP A 28 6.06 -7.37 14.26
CA ASP A 28 5.56 -8.62 14.85
C ASP A 28 6.24 -9.83 14.19
N ILE A 29 6.43 -10.90 14.96
CA ILE A 29 6.79 -12.22 14.45
C ILE A 29 5.66 -13.16 14.80
N GLU A 30 4.99 -13.64 13.77
CA GLU A 30 3.97 -14.68 13.89
C GLU A 30 4.56 -16.04 13.53
N ILE A 31 4.25 -17.06 14.33
CA ILE A 31 4.56 -18.46 14.03
C ILE A 31 3.30 -19.31 14.11
N VAL A 32 3.10 -20.16 13.11
CA VAL A 32 1.93 -21.05 13.02
C VAL A 32 2.37 -22.49 12.88
N PHE A 33 1.76 -23.35 13.70
CA PHE A 33 1.86 -24.80 13.60
C PHE A 33 0.50 -25.38 13.23
N LEU A 34 0.44 -26.06 12.08
CA LEU A 34 -0.77 -26.71 11.58
C LEU A 34 -0.76 -28.22 11.90
N PRO A 35 -1.95 -28.87 12.02
CA PRO A 35 -2.05 -30.26 12.48
C PRO A 35 -1.49 -31.28 11.49
N ASP A 36 -1.35 -30.89 10.22
CA ASP A 36 -0.80 -31.72 9.15
C ASP A 36 0.74 -31.78 9.13
N GLY A 37 1.39 -31.17 10.13
CA GLY A 37 2.85 -31.12 10.23
C GLY A 37 3.48 -30.04 9.34
N THR A 38 2.70 -29.10 8.84
CA THR A 38 3.18 -27.89 8.17
C THR A 38 3.07 -26.67 9.09
N GLY A 39 3.74 -25.60 8.73
CA GLY A 39 3.72 -24.35 9.46
C GLY A 39 4.45 -23.26 8.70
N TRP A 40 4.44 -22.06 9.27
CA TRP A 40 5.15 -20.91 8.70
C TRP A 40 5.51 -19.91 9.79
N ILE A 41 6.55 -19.13 9.51
CA ILE A 41 6.98 -17.97 10.29
C ILE A 41 6.83 -16.75 9.40
N ALA A 42 6.24 -15.68 9.91
CA ALA A 42 6.15 -14.42 9.21
C ALA A 42 6.72 -13.31 10.09
N PHE A 43 7.64 -12.53 9.54
CA PHE A 43 8.09 -11.28 10.10
C PHE A 43 7.32 -10.15 9.43
N PHE A 44 6.69 -9.31 10.24
CA PHE A 44 5.97 -8.12 9.81
C PHE A 44 6.69 -6.90 10.37
N HIS A 45 7.40 -6.18 9.52
CA HIS A 45 7.96 -4.86 9.81
C HIS A 45 7.54 -3.91 8.69
N TYR A 46 7.30 -2.64 9.00
CA TYR A 46 6.85 -1.65 8.01
C TYR A 46 7.80 -1.53 6.79
N GLU A 47 9.11 -1.65 7.02
CA GLU A 47 10.12 -1.71 5.96
C GLU A 47 10.27 -3.09 5.28
N LEU A 48 10.08 -4.19 6.00
CA LEU A 48 10.48 -5.54 5.60
C LEU A 48 9.46 -6.56 6.08
N CYS A 49 8.93 -7.37 5.16
CA CYS A 49 8.21 -8.58 5.56
C CYS A 49 8.81 -9.81 4.90
N GLU A 50 8.96 -10.85 5.71
CA GLU A 50 9.57 -12.12 5.32
C GLU A 50 8.64 -13.27 5.71
N LEU A 51 8.54 -14.27 4.84
CA LEU A 51 7.78 -15.49 5.03
C LEU A 51 8.70 -16.68 4.86
N GLU A 52 8.68 -17.56 5.85
CA GLU A 52 9.35 -18.85 5.74
C GLU A 52 8.39 -19.99 6.08
N THR A 53 8.13 -20.87 5.11
CA THR A 53 7.30 -22.06 5.33
C THR A 53 8.16 -23.23 5.77
N PHE A 54 7.60 -24.11 6.60
CA PHE A 54 8.34 -25.25 7.12
C PHE A 54 7.45 -26.47 7.33
N ARG A 55 8.10 -27.63 7.44
CA ARG A 55 7.54 -28.84 8.02
C ARG A 55 8.08 -29.06 9.41
N TRP A 56 7.22 -29.57 10.29
CA TRP A 56 7.60 -29.93 11.62
C TRP A 56 7.17 -31.36 11.95
N ARG A 57 7.96 -32.03 12.80
CA ARG A 57 7.67 -33.38 13.29
C ARG A 57 8.14 -33.54 14.71
N ASN A 58 7.40 -34.31 15.51
CA ASN A 58 7.81 -34.72 16.84
C ASN A 58 8.82 -35.88 16.75
N ASN A 59 9.86 -35.81 17.55
CA ASN A 59 10.79 -36.90 17.83
C ASN A 59 10.28 -37.75 19.01
N GLU A 60 10.87 -38.94 19.21
CA GLU A 60 10.50 -39.85 20.31
C GLU A 60 10.87 -39.30 21.69
N ASP A 61 11.85 -38.40 21.76
CA ASP A 61 12.35 -37.76 22.98
C ASP A 61 11.52 -36.53 23.42
N GLY A 62 10.45 -36.22 22.70
CA GLY A 62 9.58 -35.06 22.97
C GLY A 62 10.08 -33.74 22.39
N SER A 63 11.21 -33.73 21.68
CA SER A 63 11.64 -32.58 20.89
C SER A 63 10.89 -32.52 19.55
N ILE A 64 10.89 -31.35 18.92
CA ILE A 64 10.43 -31.15 17.54
C ILE A 64 11.62 -30.91 16.62
N ARG A 65 11.47 -31.34 15.38
CA ARG A 65 12.33 -30.97 14.26
C ARG A 65 11.55 -30.04 13.34
N ILE A 66 12.17 -28.94 12.93
CA ILE A 66 11.67 -28.00 11.93
C ILE A 66 12.61 -28.03 10.73
N SER A 67 12.05 -28.19 9.54
CA SER A 67 12.78 -28.16 8.27
C SER A 67 12.03 -27.25 7.32
N GLY A 68 12.65 -26.14 6.95
CA GLY A 68 12.06 -25.14 6.09
C GLY A 68 12.00 -25.56 4.63
N GLU A 69 11.00 -25.07 3.92
CA GLU A 69 10.73 -25.41 2.52
C GLU A 69 10.95 -24.19 1.60
N ILE A 70 10.34 -23.06 1.96
CA ILE A 70 10.29 -21.86 1.12
C ILE A 70 10.63 -20.64 1.97
N TYR A 71 11.45 -19.74 1.43
CA TYR A 71 11.67 -18.40 1.95
C TYR A 71 11.23 -17.36 0.91
N GLN A 72 10.59 -16.28 1.35
CA GLN A 72 10.16 -15.18 0.50
C GLN A 72 10.18 -13.85 1.28
N ALA A 73 10.96 -12.89 0.80
CA ALA A 73 10.87 -11.49 1.23
C ALA A 73 10.03 -10.66 0.24
N ILE A 74 9.46 -9.55 0.71
CA ILE A 74 8.75 -8.59 -0.16
C ILE A 74 9.68 -8.11 -1.29
N GLY A 75 9.17 -8.16 -2.53
CA GLY A 75 9.89 -7.67 -3.71
C GLY A 75 10.93 -8.64 -4.27
N GLU A 76 11.15 -9.79 -3.62
CA GLU A 76 12.13 -10.78 -4.04
C GLU A 76 11.47 -12.05 -4.63
N SER A 77 12.27 -12.79 -5.41
CA SER A 77 11.85 -14.10 -5.90
C SER A 77 11.82 -15.11 -4.75
N GLN A 78 10.87 -16.04 -4.82
CA GLN A 78 10.81 -17.15 -3.88
C GLN A 78 12.09 -18.02 -3.95
N GLU A 79 12.68 -18.30 -2.80
CA GLU A 79 13.88 -19.12 -2.68
C GLU A 79 13.63 -20.37 -1.83
N LYS A 80 14.60 -21.29 -1.84
CA LYS A 80 14.60 -22.45 -0.96
C LYS A 80 15.07 -22.00 0.42
N SER A 81 14.27 -22.31 1.43
CA SER A 81 14.60 -22.06 2.83
C SER A 81 15.85 -22.83 3.29
N ASN A 82 16.62 -22.19 4.18
CA ASN A 82 17.76 -22.79 4.87
C ASN A 82 17.47 -23.10 6.37
N LEU A 83 16.25 -22.83 6.85
CA LEU A 83 15.84 -23.10 8.22
C LEU A 83 15.89 -24.61 8.51
N GLU A 84 16.72 -25.00 9.47
CA GLU A 84 16.78 -26.37 9.96
C GLU A 84 17.05 -26.34 11.47
N ILE A 85 16.07 -26.76 12.25
CA ILE A 85 16.19 -26.83 13.71
C ILE A 85 15.93 -28.27 14.14
N ASN A 86 16.94 -28.86 14.77
CA ASN A 86 16.87 -30.19 15.37
C ASN A 86 16.83 -30.06 16.90
N GLU A 87 16.18 -31.02 17.56
CA GLU A 87 16.11 -31.11 19.02
C GLU A 87 15.57 -29.81 19.64
N LEU A 88 14.43 -29.32 19.15
CA LEU A 88 13.76 -28.14 19.69
C LEU A 88 12.73 -28.58 20.73
N PHE A 89 12.99 -28.28 22.00
CA PHE A 89 12.00 -28.46 23.07
C PHE A 89 11.14 -27.20 23.20
N TYR A 90 9.89 -27.37 23.61
CA TYR A 90 8.96 -26.27 23.89
C TYR A 90 8.14 -26.54 25.16
N THR A 91 7.60 -25.48 25.74
CA THR A 91 6.58 -25.56 26.80
C THR A 91 5.49 -24.55 26.54
N VAL A 92 4.23 -24.92 26.78
CA VAL A 92 3.08 -24.00 26.75
C VAL A 92 2.55 -23.82 28.16
N LYS A 93 2.48 -22.59 28.65
CA LYS A 93 2.02 -22.26 30.01
C LYS A 93 1.16 -21.01 30.01
N LEU A 94 0.33 -20.84 31.04
CA LEU A 94 -0.30 -19.56 31.33
C LEU A 94 0.72 -18.67 32.04
N GLU A 95 0.98 -17.50 31.47
CA GLU A 95 1.90 -16.49 32.00
C GLU A 95 1.19 -15.12 32.03
N ASN A 96 1.63 -14.25 32.93
CA ASN A 96 1.26 -12.85 32.92
C ASN A 96 2.14 -12.14 31.88
N THR A 97 1.52 -11.50 30.89
CA THR A 97 2.18 -10.71 29.86
C THR A 97 1.88 -9.22 30.09
N PRO A 98 2.68 -8.29 29.53
CA PRO A 98 2.34 -6.86 29.57
C PRO A 98 0.93 -6.54 29.05
N SER A 99 0.41 -7.35 28.12
CA SER A 99 -0.94 -7.19 27.54
C SER A 99 -2.07 -7.88 28.31
N SER A 100 -1.79 -8.92 29.11
CA SER A 100 -2.82 -9.76 29.76
C SER A 100 -2.32 -10.38 31.06
N GLU A 101 -3.19 -10.42 32.08
CA GLU A 101 -2.88 -11.11 33.34
C GLU A 101 -2.82 -12.64 33.20
N GLU A 102 -3.43 -13.21 32.16
CA GLU A 102 -3.43 -14.66 31.94
C GLU A 102 -3.45 -14.94 30.42
N MET A 103 -2.29 -15.28 29.86
CA MET A 103 -2.12 -15.62 28.44
C MET A 103 -1.36 -16.94 28.27
N LYS A 104 -1.80 -17.78 27.34
CA LYS A 104 -1.02 -18.95 26.94
C LYS A 104 0.22 -18.48 26.17
N VAL A 105 1.40 -18.82 26.67
CA VAL A 105 2.68 -18.49 26.06
C VAL A 105 3.40 -19.79 25.72
N ILE A 106 3.84 -19.91 24.47
CA ILE A 106 4.77 -20.95 24.05
C ILE A 106 6.20 -20.43 24.22
N THR A 107 7.04 -21.20 24.90
CA THR A 107 8.47 -20.92 25.07
C THR A 107 9.29 -22.05 24.46
N PHE A 108 10.22 -21.70 23.58
CA PHE A 108 11.14 -22.62 22.93
C PHE A 108 12.52 -22.64 23.59
N SER A 109 13.17 -23.80 23.57
CA SER A 109 14.52 -24.00 24.12
C SER A 109 15.63 -23.35 23.30
N LYS A 110 15.36 -23.03 22.03
CA LYS A 110 16.28 -22.35 21.10
C LYS A 110 15.47 -21.28 20.35
N PRO A 111 16.09 -20.16 19.95
CA PRO A 111 15.43 -19.21 19.06
C PRO A 111 15.01 -19.91 17.77
N ILE A 112 13.78 -19.65 17.32
CA ILE A 112 13.31 -20.15 16.02
C ILE A 112 13.61 -19.15 14.92
N TRP A 113 13.41 -17.87 15.22
CA TRP A 113 13.61 -16.75 14.30
C TRP A 113 14.33 -15.61 15.01
N CYS A 114 15.31 -15.00 14.35
CA CYS A 114 16.21 -14.00 14.95
C CYS A 114 16.76 -14.47 16.31
N ASN A 115 16.23 -13.93 17.41
CA ASN A 115 16.59 -14.30 18.79
C ASN A 115 15.38 -14.64 19.66
N GLU A 116 14.21 -14.83 19.04
CA GLU A 116 12.95 -14.91 19.76
C GLU A 116 12.60 -16.36 20.13
N GLN A 117 12.21 -16.51 21.40
CA GLN A 117 11.94 -17.80 22.03
C GLN A 117 10.53 -17.88 22.63
N LYS A 118 9.83 -16.75 22.77
CA LYS A 118 8.53 -16.67 23.44
C LYS A 118 7.49 -16.04 22.53
N PHE A 119 6.32 -16.66 22.48
CA PHE A 119 5.19 -16.17 21.68
C PHE A 119 3.89 -16.36 22.46
N GLY A 120 3.02 -15.36 22.43
CA GLY A 120 1.68 -15.43 23.01
C GLY A 120 0.70 -16.06 22.04
N LEU A 121 -0.27 -16.82 22.54
CA LEU A 121 -1.31 -17.43 21.71
C LEU A 121 -2.23 -16.34 21.17
N LEU A 122 -2.27 -16.20 19.85
CA LEU A 122 -3.21 -15.32 19.16
C LEU A 122 -4.55 -16.03 18.93
N THR A 123 -4.51 -17.27 18.43
CA THR A 123 -5.70 -18.12 18.25
C THR A 123 -5.32 -19.60 18.17
N ASP A 124 -6.13 -20.47 18.75
CA ASP A 124 -6.05 -21.93 18.58
C ASP A 124 -7.03 -22.44 17.49
N ASN A 125 -7.93 -21.59 16.99
CA ASN A 125 -8.80 -21.90 15.86
C ASN A 125 -8.06 -21.65 14.54
N ILE A 126 -7.59 -22.73 13.92
CA ILE A 126 -6.78 -22.72 12.70
C ILE A 126 -7.42 -23.51 11.53
N GLU A 127 -8.71 -23.89 11.64
CA GLU A 127 -9.38 -24.69 10.61
C GLU A 127 -9.41 -24.03 9.23
N ASN A 128 -9.30 -22.70 9.19
CA ASN A 128 -9.23 -21.89 7.97
C ASN A 128 -7.93 -21.10 7.85
N GLU A 129 -6.92 -21.42 8.66
CA GLU A 129 -5.64 -20.72 8.61
C GLU A 129 -4.99 -21.01 7.26
N LYS A 130 -4.62 -19.94 6.57
CA LYS A 130 -3.89 -20.01 5.30
C LYS A 130 -2.53 -19.40 5.54
N LEU A 131 -1.57 -19.76 4.70
CA LEU A 131 -0.33 -18.99 4.61
C LEU A 131 -0.68 -17.51 4.55
N PRO A 132 0.06 -16.63 5.27
CA PRO A 132 -0.09 -15.20 5.16
C PRO A 132 -0.01 -14.91 3.69
N SER A 133 -1.16 -14.52 3.17
CA SER A 133 -1.24 -14.18 1.79
C SER A 133 -0.66 -12.77 1.72
N TYR A 134 0.65 -12.67 1.47
CA TYR A 134 1.19 -11.47 0.83
C TYR A 134 0.47 -11.20 -0.50
N LYS A 135 -0.30 -12.18 -1.00
CA LYS A 135 -1.27 -12.03 -2.07
C LYS A 135 -2.55 -11.40 -1.53
N ASN A 136 -2.50 -10.10 -1.34
CA ASN A 136 -3.03 -9.24 -2.38
C ASN A 136 -2.17 -8.00 -2.31
N GLU A 137 -1.46 -7.70 -3.39
CA GLU A 137 -0.75 -6.44 -3.54
C GLU A 137 -1.64 -5.27 -3.09
N ALA A 138 -2.95 -5.33 -3.37
CA ALA A 138 -3.98 -4.46 -2.81
C ALA A 138 -3.86 -4.16 -1.30
N GLU A 139 -3.67 -5.16 -0.45
CA GLU A 139 -3.64 -4.98 1.00
C GLU A 139 -2.31 -4.39 1.47
N SER A 140 -1.20 -4.80 0.84
CA SER A 140 0.11 -4.17 1.06
C SER A 140 0.10 -2.71 0.60
N ILE A 141 -0.52 -2.41 -0.55
CA ILE A 141 -0.71 -1.03 -1.04
C ILE A 141 -1.56 -0.24 -0.04
N LYS A 142 -2.67 -0.78 0.50
CA LYS A 142 -3.47 -0.08 1.51
C LYS A 142 -2.65 0.27 2.75
N GLN A 143 -1.83 -0.65 3.24
CA GLN A 143 -0.98 -0.42 4.40
C GLN A 143 0.04 0.69 4.11
N LEU A 144 0.68 0.65 2.94
CA LEU A 144 1.63 1.68 2.52
C LEU A 144 0.97 3.06 2.40
N ILE A 145 -0.27 3.15 1.91
CA ILE A 145 -0.99 4.43 1.81
C ILE A 145 -1.23 5.06 3.19
N GLN A 146 -1.38 4.25 4.26
CA GLN A 146 -1.52 4.80 5.63
C GLN A 146 -0.32 5.67 6.03
N PHE A 147 0.88 5.32 5.55
CA PHE A 147 2.10 6.07 5.84
C PHE A 147 2.22 7.38 5.05
N LEU A 148 1.32 7.67 4.10
CA LEU A 148 1.31 8.94 3.37
C LEU A 148 0.67 10.10 4.16
N HIS A 149 0.06 9.83 5.32
CA HIS A 149 -0.55 10.86 6.16
C HIS A 149 0.47 11.94 6.57
N LEU A 150 0.08 13.22 6.58
CA LEU A 150 0.98 14.35 6.89
C LEU A 150 1.64 14.28 8.27
N ASP A 151 0.99 13.67 9.26
CA ASP A 151 1.54 13.50 10.63
C ASP A 151 2.47 12.28 10.76
N THR A 152 2.56 11.42 9.74
CA THR A 152 3.49 10.29 9.75
C THR A 152 4.94 10.80 9.72
N PRO A 153 5.87 10.24 10.51
CA PRO A 153 7.27 10.61 10.44
C PRO A 153 7.83 10.57 9.01
N GLU A 154 8.58 11.61 8.61
CA GLU A 154 9.08 11.82 7.23
C GLU A 154 9.83 10.60 6.67
N ILE A 155 10.56 9.86 7.51
CA ILE A 155 11.27 8.64 7.12
C ILE A 155 10.29 7.57 6.61
N LEU A 156 9.18 7.38 7.31
CA LEU A 156 8.15 6.41 6.94
C LEU A 156 7.35 6.86 5.71
N GLN A 157 7.10 8.17 5.59
CA GLN A 157 6.50 8.75 4.37
C GLN A 157 7.38 8.45 3.14
N ASN A 158 8.68 8.72 3.25
CA ASN A 158 9.63 8.52 2.16
C ASN A 158 9.75 7.04 1.74
N ASP A 159 9.83 6.11 2.71
CA ASP A 159 9.83 4.67 2.41
C ASP A 159 8.54 4.24 1.70
N ALA A 160 7.39 4.69 2.17
CA ALA A 160 6.11 4.40 1.52
C ALA A 160 6.03 4.97 0.10
N ILE A 161 6.49 6.20 -0.12
CA ILE A 161 6.53 6.82 -1.44
C ILE A 161 7.41 5.99 -2.40
N GLU A 162 8.60 5.62 -1.95
CA GLU A 162 9.55 4.84 -2.74
C GLU A 162 9.02 3.46 -3.12
N LYS A 163 8.21 2.83 -2.26
CA LYS A 163 7.56 1.54 -2.55
C LYS A 163 6.36 1.71 -3.48
N LEU A 164 5.50 2.70 -3.21
CA LEU A 164 4.24 2.89 -3.92
C LEU A 164 4.42 3.31 -5.39
N LYS A 165 5.54 3.93 -5.78
CA LYS A 165 5.81 4.22 -7.20
C LYS A 165 5.89 2.97 -8.08
N HIS A 166 6.15 1.82 -7.47
CA HIS A 166 6.21 0.52 -8.14
C HIS A 166 4.90 -0.27 -8.07
N ALA A 167 3.85 0.26 -7.44
CA ALA A 167 2.52 -0.37 -7.38
C ALA A 167 1.98 -0.67 -8.78
N SER A 168 1.38 -1.85 -9.01
CA SER A 168 0.78 -2.25 -10.28
C SER A 168 -0.35 -1.30 -10.72
N GLU A 169 -0.60 -1.22 -12.04
CA GLU A 169 -1.57 -0.30 -12.64
C GLU A 169 -2.98 -0.44 -12.03
N GLU A 170 -3.39 -1.67 -11.72
CA GLU A 170 -4.71 -1.96 -11.13
C GLU A 170 -4.94 -1.34 -9.73
N TYR A 171 -3.89 -0.87 -9.06
CA TYR A 171 -3.97 -0.25 -7.73
C TYR A 171 -3.77 1.26 -7.74
N LEU A 172 -3.50 1.88 -8.90
CA LEU A 172 -3.21 3.31 -8.97
C LEU A 172 -4.42 4.18 -8.59
N ASP A 173 -5.64 3.69 -8.82
CA ASP A 173 -6.86 4.39 -8.36
C ASP A 173 -6.89 4.59 -6.85
N MET A 174 -6.24 3.71 -6.07
CA MET A 174 -6.17 3.85 -4.62
C MET A 174 -5.27 5.00 -4.17
N LEU A 175 -4.37 5.48 -5.05
CA LEU A 175 -3.50 6.63 -4.81
C LEU A 175 -4.13 7.95 -5.26
N ILE A 176 -5.29 7.92 -5.93
CA ILE A 176 -5.97 9.11 -6.42
C ILE A 176 -6.90 9.63 -5.32
N GLN A 177 -6.46 10.69 -4.64
CA GLN A 177 -7.16 11.32 -3.51
C GLN A 177 -7.49 10.31 -2.39
N PRO A 178 -6.50 9.57 -1.85
CA PRO A 178 -6.74 8.55 -0.84
C PRO A 178 -7.31 9.17 0.43
N PHE A 179 -8.22 8.44 1.08
CA PHE A 179 -8.81 8.78 2.37
C PHE A 179 -9.32 10.24 2.46
N ASP A 180 -8.52 11.14 3.05
CA ASP A 180 -8.81 12.56 3.16
C ASP A 180 -7.60 13.41 2.77
N LYS A 181 -7.77 14.74 2.75
CA LYS A 181 -6.77 15.71 2.27
C LYS A 181 -5.40 15.61 2.95
N SER A 182 -5.33 15.00 4.14
CA SER A 182 -4.07 14.83 4.85
C SER A 182 -3.09 13.85 4.20
N TYR A 183 -3.56 13.04 3.24
CA TYR A 183 -2.73 12.07 2.49
C TYR A 183 -2.36 12.56 1.09
N TRP A 184 -3.07 13.58 0.59
CA TRP A 184 -3.09 13.90 -0.83
C TRP A 184 -1.76 14.46 -1.34
N ASP A 185 -1.03 15.24 -0.54
CA ASP A 185 0.24 15.83 -1.00
C ASP A 185 1.27 14.75 -1.30
N ASN A 186 1.48 13.81 -0.37
CA ASN A 186 2.38 12.67 -0.55
C ASN A 186 1.87 11.70 -1.64
N ALA A 187 0.55 11.49 -1.75
CA ALA A 187 -0.01 10.69 -2.84
C ALA A 187 0.26 11.31 -4.22
N ALA A 188 0.18 12.64 -4.34
CA ALA A 188 0.53 13.34 -5.57
C ALA A 188 2.03 13.21 -5.90
N VAL A 189 2.90 13.22 -4.89
CA VAL A 189 4.34 12.92 -5.06
C VAL A 189 4.53 11.52 -5.65
N VAL A 190 3.86 10.50 -5.10
CA VAL A 190 3.90 9.13 -5.65
C VAL A 190 3.46 9.14 -7.11
N LEU A 191 2.28 9.68 -7.41
CA LEU A 191 1.73 9.72 -8.77
C LEU A 191 2.68 10.44 -9.75
N SER A 192 3.36 11.50 -9.31
CA SER A 192 4.31 12.24 -10.15
C SER A 192 5.59 11.46 -10.51
N SER A 193 5.88 10.40 -9.77
CA SER A 193 7.02 9.52 -10.06
C SER A 193 6.68 8.34 -10.97
N ILE A 194 5.39 8.16 -11.31
CA ILE A 194 4.91 7.06 -12.14
C ILE A 194 4.95 7.46 -13.62
N GLU A 195 5.40 6.54 -14.48
CA GLU A 195 5.42 6.76 -15.92
C GLU A 195 4.03 7.12 -16.47
N HIS A 196 3.94 8.20 -17.25
CA HIS A 196 2.70 8.74 -17.82
C HIS A 196 1.85 7.69 -18.54
N GLN A 197 2.49 6.73 -19.21
CA GLN A 197 1.78 5.68 -19.94
C GLN A 197 0.92 4.81 -19.03
N ARG A 198 1.34 4.60 -17.78
CA ARG A 198 0.61 3.83 -16.76
C ARG A 198 -0.54 4.63 -16.13
N LEU A 199 -0.42 5.96 -16.13
CA LEU A 199 -1.45 6.87 -15.63
C LEU A 199 -2.52 7.19 -16.68
N LYS A 200 -2.32 6.80 -17.94
CA LYS A 200 -3.20 7.16 -19.05
C LYS A 200 -4.67 6.76 -18.80
N GLY A 201 -4.90 5.58 -18.22
CA GLY A 201 -6.25 5.11 -17.87
C GLY A 201 -6.94 5.94 -16.79
N HIS A 202 -6.18 6.71 -16.02
CA HIS A 202 -6.61 7.42 -14.82
C HIS A 202 -6.70 8.94 -15.00
N ILE A 203 -6.41 9.47 -16.20
CA ILE A 203 -6.46 10.90 -16.51
C ILE A 203 -7.77 11.57 -16.06
N PRO A 204 -8.98 10.99 -16.28
CA PRO A 204 -10.22 11.59 -15.79
C PRO A 204 -10.22 11.85 -14.29
N SER A 205 -9.72 10.91 -13.50
CA SER A 205 -9.62 11.02 -12.04
C SER A 205 -8.53 12.00 -11.61
N LEU A 206 -7.41 12.07 -12.35
CA LEU A 206 -6.37 13.07 -12.11
C LEU A 206 -6.87 14.50 -12.38
N LEU A 207 -7.69 14.70 -13.41
CA LEU A 207 -8.30 16.01 -13.71
C LEU A 207 -9.18 16.54 -12.56
N MET A 208 -9.74 15.65 -11.72
CA MET A 208 -10.56 16.06 -10.57
C MET A 208 -9.76 16.86 -9.55
N TRP A 209 -8.44 16.67 -9.44
CA TRP A 209 -7.59 17.45 -8.55
C TRP A 209 -7.56 18.94 -8.89
N LEU A 210 -7.84 19.28 -10.16
CA LEU A 210 -7.84 20.66 -10.65
C LEU A 210 -9.18 21.36 -10.43
N GLN A 211 -10.16 20.73 -9.76
CA GLN A 211 -11.39 21.42 -9.34
C GLN A 211 -11.10 22.55 -8.36
N ASP A 212 -10.08 22.40 -7.52
CA ASP A 212 -9.66 23.40 -6.55
C ASP A 212 -8.14 23.32 -6.34
N MET A 213 -7.44 24.33 -6.87
CA MET A 213 -5.98 24.41 -6.78
C MET A 213 -5.44 24.64 -5.36
N ASN A 214 -6.32 24.84 -4.36
CA ASN A 214 -5.92 24.86 -2.96
C ASN A 214 -5.84 23.46 -2.34
N TRP A 215 -6.26 22.41 -3.05
CA TRP A 215 -6.12 21.05 -2.55
C TRP A 215 -4.64 20.65 -2.49
N PRO A 216 -4.19 19.98 -1.41
CA PRO A 216 -2.82 19.46 -1.33
C PRO A 216 -2.52 18.60 -2.55
N GLY A 217 -1.31 18.67 -3.11
CA GLY A 217 -0.92 17.97 -4.32
C GLY A 217 -1.54 18.44 -5.66
N ALA A 218 -2.55 19.33 -5.69
CA ALA A 218 -3.18 19.75 -6.95
C ALA A 218 -2.21 20.38 -7.95
N GLU A 219 -1.26 21.19 -7.46
CA GLU A 219 -0.20 21.80 -8.29
C GLU A 219 0.77 20.74 -8.86
N VAL A 220 1.05 19.68 -8.11
CA VAL A 220 1.87 18.55 -8.59
C VAL A 220 1.12 17.81 -9.69
N ILE A 221 -0.16 17.53 -9.49
CA ILE A 221 -1.01 16.85 -10.48
C ILE A 221 -1.21 17.69 -11.75
N ALA A 222 -1.34 19.02 -11.63
CA ALA A 222 -1.44 19.90 -12.80
C ALA A 222 -0.18 19.83 -13.68
N LYS A 223 1.01 19.80 -13.08
CA LYS A 223 2.28 19.68 -13.80
C LYS A 223 2.38 18.39 -14.58
N ILE A 224 2.06 17.25 -13.97
CA ILE A 224 2.12 15.96 -14.68
C ILE A 224 1.13 15.94 -15.84
N LEU A 225 -0.08 16.49 -15.67
CA LEU A 225 -1.08 16.54 -16.74
C LEU A 225 -0.63 17.44 -17.90
N VAL A 226 0.10 18.52 -17.64
CA VAL A 226 0.74 19.33 -18.70
C VAL A 226 1.75 18.48 -19.48
N GLU A 227 2.58 17.71 -18.78
CA GLU A 227 3.62 16.85 -19.38
C GLU A 227 3.07 15.60 -20.10
N MET A 228 1.85 15.17 -19.76
CA MET A 228 1.12 14.10 -20.46
C MET A 228 0.56 14.54 -21.82
N ARG A 229 0.57 15.84 -22.13
CA ARG A 229 0.34 16.42 -23.47
C ARG A 229 -0.92 15.88 -24.16
N GLU A 230 -0.79 15.34 -25.38
CA GLU A 230 -1.89 14.85 -26.20
C GLU A 230 -2.73 13.74 -25.55
N MET A 231 -2.20 13.03 -24.55
CA MET A 231 -2.96 12.01 -23.83
C MET A 231 -4.15 12.60 -23.08
N VAL A 232 -4.06 13.88 -22.67
CA VAL A 232 -5.07 14.53 -21.82
C VAL A 232 -6.22 15.11 -22.64
N ILE A 233 -5.97 15.53 -23.88
CA ILE A 233 -6.94 16.21 -24.75
C ILE A 233 -8.30 15.50 -24.84
N PRO A 234 -8.38 14.17 -25.07
CA PRO A 234 -9.67 13.47 -25.17
C PRO A 234 -10.52 13.56 -23.90
N HIS A 235 -9.88 13.76 -22.74
CA HIS A 235 -10.52 13.79 -21.43
C HIS A 235 -10.92 15.21 -20.98
N LEU A 236 -10.46 16.26 -21.68
CA LEU A 236 -10.83 17.64 -21.35
C LEU A 236 -12.22 18.03 -21.82
N ARG A 237 -12.70 17.49 -22.95
CA ARG A 237 -14.00 17.88 -23.52
C ARG A 237 -15.17 17.76 -22.53
N PRO A 238 -15.32 16.64 -21.77
CA PRO A 238 -16.38 16.54 -20.77
C PRO A 238 -16.31 17.65 -19.69
N VAL A 239 -15.10 18.09 -19.33
CA VAL A 239 -14.89 19.16 -18.33
C VAL A 239 -15.20 20.53 -18.93
N LEU A 240 -14.63 20.84 -20.11
CA LEU A 240 -14.78 22.14 -20.78
C LEU A 240 -16.24 22.44 -21.17
N PHE A 241 -17.03 21.43 -21.53
CA PHE A 241 -18.47 21.59 -21.79
C PHE A 241 -19.34 21.46 -20.54
N GLY A 242 -18.74 21.28 -19.37
CA GLY A 242 -19.42 21.24 -18.09
C GLY A 242 -19.92 22.60 -17.61
N ASN A 243 -20.49 22.58 -16.40
CA ASN A 243 -21.03 23.78 -15.73
C ASN A 243 -20.19 24.22 -14.52
N ASP A 244 -19.14 23.49 -14.19
CA ASP A 244 -18.22 23.87 -13.11
C ASP A 244 -17.25 24.93 -13.63
N GLU A 245 -17.62 26.20 -13.48
CA GLU A 245 -16.84 27.31 -14.03
C GLU A 245 -15.47 27.42 -13.39
N LEU A 246 -15.36 27.18 -12.08
CA LEU A 246 -14.10 27.24 -11.37
C LEU A 246 -13.15 26.12 -11.83
N TRP A 247 -13.66 24.92 -12.05
CA TRP A 247 -12.86 23.83 -12.60
C TRP A 247 -12.39 24.14 -14.03
N ILE A 248 -13.27 24.66 -14.89
CA ILE A 248 -12.90 25.08 -16.25
C ILE A 248 -11.82 26.16 -16.20
N TYR A 249 -11.99 27.16 -15.34
CA TYR A 249 -11.00 28.22 -15.11
C TYR A 249 -9.62 27.65 -14.75
N TRP A 250 -9.56 26.72 -13.79
CA TRP A 250 -8.29 26.10 -13.39
C TRP A 250 -7.69 25.24 -14.48
N ILE A 251 -8.50 24.48 -15.23
CA ILE A 251 -8.03 23.74 -16.39
C ILE A 251 -7.40 24.67 -17.43
N LEU A 252 -8.05 25.80 -17.74
CA LEU A 252 -7.50 26.75 -18.71
C LEU A 252 -6.17 27.34 -18.22
N ILE A 253 -6.10 27.81 -16.97
CA ILE A 253 -4.91 28.50 -16.45
C ILE A 253 -3.76 27.56 -16.10
N ARG A 254 -4.01 26.43 -15.44
CA ARG A 254 -2.98 25.54 -14.90
C ARG A 254 -2.56 24.44 -15.85
N LEU A 255 -3.36 24.16 -16.87
CA LEU A 255 -3.08 23.12 -17.83
C LEU A 255 -2.99 23.67 -19.26
N VAL A 256 -4.10 24.11 -19.84
CA VAL A 256 -4.18 24.44 -21.27
C VAL A 256 -3.22 25.59 -21.62
N LYS A 257 -3.15 26.66 -20.82
CA LYS A 257 -2.27 27.81 -21.08
C LYS A 257 -0.77 27.46 -21.14
N HIS A 258 -0.37 26.30 -20.63
CA HIS A 258 1.03 25.86 -20.61
C HIS A 258 1.41 24.97 -21.82
N TRP A 259 0.45 24.64 -22.69
CA TRP A 259 0.72 23.80 -23.85
C TRP A 259 1.26 24.57 -25.07
N PRO A 260 2.02 23.89 -25.94
CA PRO A 260 2.47 24.47 -27.20
C PRO A 260 1.32 24.57 -28.21
N THR A 261 1.49 25.44 -29.20
CA THR A 261 0.45 25.78 -30.19
C THR A 261 -0.18 24.58 -30.88
N GLU A 262 0.57 23.50 -31.12
CA GLU A 262 0.08 22.30 -31.78
C GLU A 262 -1.05 21.63 -31.00
N LEU A 263 -0.93 21.56 -29.66
CA LEU A 263 -1.98 20.98 -28.81
C LEU A 263 -3.15 21.94 -28.62
N ILE A 264 -2.88 23.26 -28.53
CA ILE A 264 -3.95 24.28 -28.45
C ILE A 264 -4.81 24.25 -29.71
N LEU A 265 -4.20 24.01 -30.87
CA LEU A 265 -4.92 23.91 -32.13
C LEU A 265 -5.95 22.77 -32.12
N GLU A 266 -5.67 21.66 -31.44
CA GLU A 266 -6.62 20.54 -31.29
C GLU A 266 -7.83 20.87 -30.41
N LEU A 267 -7.72 21.88 -29.54
CA LEU A 267 -8.79 22.39 -28.67
C LEU A 267 -9.39 23.71 -29.19
N LYS A 268 -9.02 24.14 -30.40
CA LYS A 268 -9.37 25.47 -30.90
C LYS A 268 -10.88 25.71 -30.90
N ASP A 269 -11.66 24.74 -31.35
CA ASP A 269 -13.12 24.90 -31.46
C ASP A 269 -13.77 25.01 -30.08
N GLU A 270 -13.33 24.20 -29.12
CA GLU A 270 -13.75 24.27 -27.72
C GLU A 270 -13.41 25.63 -27.10
N LEU A 271 -12.18 26.12 -27.33
CA LEU A 271 -11.75 27.44 -26.83
C LEU A 271 -12.53 28.58 -27.48
N ILE A 272 -12.88 28.49 -28.77
CA ILE A 272 -13.75 29.49 -29.43
C ILE A 272 -15.13 29.49 -28.77
N ILE A 273 -15.72 28.33 -28.48
CA ILE A 273 -17.01 28.25 -27.79
C ILE A 273 -16.90 28.90 -26.40
N LEU A 274 -15.86 28.57 -25.63
CA LEU A 274 -15.64 29.14 -24.31
C LEU A 274 -15.39 30.66 -24.35
N SER A 275 -14.68 31.17 -25.35
CA SER A 275 -14.44 32.61 -25.53
C SER A 275 -15.71 33.44 -25.74
N ASN A 276 -16.82 32.80 -26.09
CA ASN A 276 -18.13 33.44 -26.29
C ASN A 276 -19.13 33.11 -25.16
N ARG A 277 -18.70 32.39 -24.12
CA ARG A 277 -19.54 31.98 -22.99
C ARG A 277 -19.49 33.05 -21.91
N GLN A 278 -20.63 33.64 -21.56
CA GLN A 278 -20.69 34.51 -20.39
C GLN A 278 -20.36 33.70 -19.13
N SER A 279 -19.37 34.14 -18.35
CA SER A 279 -18.88 33.47 -17.15
C SER A 279 -18.56 34.48 -16.05
N GLU A 280 -18.80 34.12 -14.79
CA GLU A 280 -18.41 34.93 -13.64
C GLU A 280 -16.92 34.75 -13.29
N GLU A 281 -16.34 33.60 -13.63
CA GLU A 281 -14.93 33.25 -13.43
C GLU A 281 -14.02 33.69 -14.59
N GLU A 282 -14.49 34.58 -15.47
CA GLU A 282 -13.72 35.14 -16.61
C GLU A 282 -13.19 34.07 -17.60
N ILE A 283 -13.91 32.94 -17.75
CA ILE A 283 -13.54 31.86 -18.68
C ILE A 283 -13.40 32.36 -20.12
N ASP A 284 -14.30 33.24 -20.55
CA ASP A 284 -14.29 33.87 -21.87
C ASP A 284 -13.02 34.67 -22.13
N VAL A 285 -12.57 35.42 -21.13
CA VAL A 285 -11.35 36.23 -21.18
C VAL A 285 -10.12 35.34 -21.34
N ILE A 286 -10.01 34.29 -20.52
CA ILE A 286 -8.85 33.39 -20.55
C ILE A 286 -8.80 32.58 -21.84
N ALA A 287 -9.94 32.06 -22.30
CA ALA A 287 -10.01 31.34 -23.57
C ALA A 287 -9.59 32.24 -24.74
N SER A 288 -10.05 33.49 -24.74
CA SER A 288 -9.62 34.50 -25.72
C SER A 288 -8.12 34.78 -25.64
N GLU A 289 -7.57 34.96 -24.44
CA GLU A 289 -6.15 35.21 -24.22
C GLU A 289 -5.29 34.07 -24.78
N ILE A 290 -5.66 32.82 -24.50
CA ILE A 290 -4.97 31.63 -25.02
C ILE A 290 -5.01 31.63 -26.55
N LEU A 291 -6.18 31.82 -27.16
CA LEU A 291 -6.29 31.84 -28.63
C LEU A 291 -5.46 32.96 -29.26
N ILE A 292 -5.42 34.16 -28.66
CA ILE A 292 -4.62 35.29 -29.14
C ILE A 292 -3.12 34.99 -29.02
N GLN A 293 -2.67 34.48 -27.87
CA GLN A 293 -1.28 34.14 -27.61
C GLN A 293 -0.74 33.15 -28.65
N HIS A 294 -1.58 32.21 -29.07
CA HIS A 294 -1.25 31.20 -30.08
C HIS A 294 -1.61 31.59 -31.52
N ARG A 295 -2.13 32.80 -31.75
CA ARG A 295 -2.52 33.35 -33.07
C ARG A 295 -3.57 32.49 -33.79
N LEU A 296 -4.59 32.07 -33.06
CA LEU A 296 -5.66 31.19 -33.55
C LEU A 296 -7.02 31.91 -33.75
N LEU A 297 -7.12 33.20 -33.39
CA LEU A 297 -8.23 34.09 -33.78
C LEU A 297 -7.96 34.79 -35.11
#